data_AF-A0A529NG38-F1
#
_entry.id   AF-A0A529NG38-F1
#
_cell.length_a   1.000
_cell.length_b   1.000
_cell.length_c   1.000
_cell.angle_alpha   90.00
_cell.angle_beta   90.00
_cell.angle_gamma   90.00
#
_symmetry.space_group_name_H-M   'P 1'
#
loop_
_entity.id
_entity.type
_entity.pdbx_description
1 polymer ?
#
loop_
_entity_poly.entity_id
_entity_poly.type
_entity_poly.pdbx_seq_one_letter_code
_entity_poly.pdbx_strand_id
1 'polypeptide(L)'
;AIFVSPEGDEAAASAVLVAREVSDAGLRVLLLDLTASGAASRPMLDSGLFPGITDLLASEAQFSDVIHADLYSDCHVIPVGTADPARAMRAADRLPIIMQSLTTAYDLVVVECGPADAQGIGRLVGE
;
A
#
# COMPACT_ATOMS: atom_id res chain seq x y z
N ALA A 1 6.36 12.24 0.37
CA ALA A 1 7.34 11.55 1.24
C ALA A 1 6.96 10.07 1.37
N ILE A 2 7.88 9.21 1.81
CA ILE A 2 7.60 7.78 2.04
C ILE A 2 7.86 7.47 3.52
N PHE A 3 6.90 6.81 4.17
CA PHE A 3 7.04 6.20 5.50
C PHE A 3 6.97 4.68 5.31
N VAL A 4 7.92 3.94 5.87
CA VAL A 4 8.00 2.47 5.70
C VAL A 4 7.90 1.80 7.06
N SER A 5 6.98 0.86 7.21
CA SER A 5 6.92 -0.06 8.34
C SER A 5 7.36 -1.46 7.89
N PRO A 6 8.51 -1.97 8.37
CA PRO A 6 9.05 -3.28 7.95
C PRO A 6 8.70 -4.45 8.88
N GLU A 7 8.03 -4.22 10.01
CA GLU A 7 7.78 -5.26 11.02
C GLU A 7 6.59 -6.17 10.68
N GLY A 8 5.78 -5.79 9.68
CA GLY A 8 4.61 -6.55 9.26
C GLY A 8 3.44 -6.45 10.23
N ASP A 9 2.70 -7.55 10.41
CA ASP A 9 1.42 -7.57 11.13
C ASP A 9 1.47 -6.96 12.54
N GLU A 10 2.62 -7.04 13.23
CA GLU A 10 2.80 -6.47 14.57
C GLU A 10 2.81 -4.93 14.57
N ALA A 11 3.27 -4.30 13.49
CA ALA A 11 3.31 -2.84 13.35
C ALA A 11 2.20 -2.28 12.45
N ALA A 12 1.42 -3.12 11.78
CA ALA A 12 0.33 -2.71 10.90
C ALA A 12 -0.62 -1.69 11.57
N ALA A 13 -0.95 -1.87 12.86
CA ALA A 13 -1.78 -0.93 13.60
C ALA A 13 -1.15 0.47 13.70
N SER A 14 0.17 0.54 13.90
CA SER A 14 0.92 1.80 13.95
C SER A 14 0.94 2.49 12.59
N ALA A 15 1.14 1.74 11.49
CA ALA A 15 1.08 2.29 10.14
C ALA A 15 -0.29 2.90 9.82
N VAL A 16 -1.38 2.21 10.21
CA VAL A 16 -2.75 2.72 10.06
C VAL A 16 -2.97 4.00 10.88
N LEU A 17 -2.53 4.03 12.15
CA LEU A 17 -2.66 5.21 13.00
C LEU A 17 -1.89 6.41 12.42
N VAL A 18 -0.65 6.21 12.00
CA VAL A 18 0.15 7.27 11.35
C VAL A 18 -0.56 7.78 10.09
N ALA A 19 -1.08 6.89 9.25
CA ALA A 19 -1.76 7.29 8.02
C ALA A 19 -3.01 8.15 8.31
N ARG A 20 -3.82 7.76 9.30
CA ARG A 20 -5.02 8.51 9.71
C ARG A 20 -4.68 9.86 10.33
N GLU A 21 -3.77 9.90 11.30
CA GLU A 21 -3.38 11.14 11.97
C GLU A 21 -2.79 12.18 10.99
N VAL A 22 -1.99 11.72 10.03
CA VAL A 22 -1.44 12.61 9.00
C VAL A 22 -2.52 13.07 8.01
N SER A 23 -3.49 12.21 7.69
CA SER A 23 -4.65 12.58 6.88
C SER A 23 -5.52 13.62 7.58
N ASP A 24 -5.77 13.46 8.88
CA ASP A 24 -6.55 14.40 9.71
C ASP A 24 -5.87 15.78 9.81
N ALA A 25 -4.55 15.83 9.63
CA ALA A 25 -3.80 17.09 9.49
C ALA A 25 -4.00 17.79 8.12
N GLY A 26 -4.81 17.21 7.22
CA GLY A 26 -5.18 17.79 5.92
C GLY A 26 -4.24 17.44 4.77
N LEU A 27 -3.36 16.46 4.94
CA LEU A 27 -2.47 15.98 3.87
C LEU A 27 -3.12 14.86 3.07
N ARG A 28 -2.77 14.76 1.78
CA ARG A 28 -3.21 13.63 0.95
C ARG A 28 -2.33 12.43 1.29
N VAL A 29 -2.91 11.45 1.99
CA VAL A 29 -2.20 10.26 2.45
C VAL A 29 -2.72 9.02 1.73
N LEU A 30 -1.81 8.12 1.38
CA LEU A 30 -2.14 6.78 0.91
C LEU A 30 -1.38 5.72 1.70
N LEU A 31 -2.08 4.71 2.20
CA LEU A 31 -1.50 3.48 2.73
C LEU A 31 -1.44 2.41 1.63
N LEU A 32 -0.25 1.88 1.39
CA LEU A 32 0.02 0.76 0.49
C LEU A 32 0.35 -0.48 1.32
N ASP A 33 -0.49 -1.50 1.22
CA ASP A 33 -0.31 -2.77 1.93
C ASP A 33 0.36 -3.81 1.02
N LEU A 34 1.61 -4.13 1.31
CA LEU A 34 2.42 -5.15 0.61
C LEU A 34 2.51 -6.46 1.40
N THR A 35 1.77 -6.60 2.52
CA THR A 35 1.79 -7.82 3.33
C THR A 35 1.07 -8.97 2.64
N ALA A 36 1.24 -10.19 3.12
CA ALA A 36 0.39 -11.31 2.67
C ALA A 36 -0.96 -11.36 3.42
N SER A 37 -0.99 -10.82 4.65
CA SER A 37 -2.13 -10.90 5.56
C SER A 37 -3.18 -9.83 5.29
N GLY A 38 -2.79 -8.68 4.74
CA GLY A 38 -3.63 -7.49 4.67
C GLY A 38 -3.89 -6.87 6.05
N ALA A 39 -3.01 -7.09 7.03
CA ALA A 39 -3.24 -6.67 8.42
C ALA A 39 -3.48 -5.16 8.58
N ALA A 40 -2.86 -4.33 7.72
CA ALA A 40 -3.05 -2.88 7.73
C ALA A 40 -4.30 -2.46 6.95
N SER A 41 -4.52 -3.00 5.75
CA SER A 41 -5.62 -2.58 4.88
C SER A 41 -7.01 -3.10 5.31
N ARG A 42 -7.10 -4.30 5.88
CA ARG A 42 -8.39 -4.89 6.34
C ARG A 42 -9.17 -4.02 7.33
N PRO A 43 -8.57 -3.47 8.42
CA PRO A 43 -9.31 -2.61 9.35
C PRO A 43 -9.66 -1.23 8.78
N MET A 44 -9.14 -0.89 7.60
CA MET A 44 -9.46 0.37 6.91
C MET A 44 -10.59 0.21 5.89
N LEU A 45 -10.86 -1.01 5.43
CA LEU A 45 -11.87 -1.31 4.41
C LEU A 45 -13.06 -2.06 5.00
N ASP A 46 -14.14 -2.17 4.24
CA ASP A 46 -15.22 -3.09 4.61
C ASP A 46 -14.77 -4.55 4.42
N SER A 47 -15.55 -5.52 4.90
CA SER A 47 -15.18 -6.95 4.86
C SER A 47 -15.10 -7.58 3.45
N GLY A 48 -15.09 -6.78 2.39
CA GLY A 48 -14.94 -7.21 1.00
C GLY A 48 -13.53 -7.60 0.60
N LEU A 49 -13.45 -8.33 -0.52
CA LEU A 49 -12.21 -8.49 -1.28
C LEU A 49 -12.12 -7.36 -2.29
N PHE A 50 -11.02 -6.62 -2.25
CA PHE A 50 -10.80 -5.45 -3.08
C PHE A 50 -9.63 -5.70 -4.03
N PRO A 51 -9.72 -5.25 -5.31
CA PRO A 51 -8.55 -5.14 -6.16
C PRO A 51 -7.50 -4.25 -5.49
N GLY A 52 -6.23 -4.60 -5.66
CA GLY A 52 -5.12 -3.98 -4.94
C GLY A 52 -3.81 -4.03 -5.71
N ILE A 53 -2.70 -3.96 -4.98
CA ILE A 53 -1.36 -3.89 -5.58
C ILE A 53 -1.02 -5.14 -6.41
N THR A 54 -1.45 -6.32 -5.99
CA THR A 54 -1.24 -7.55 -6.78
C THR A 54 -1.96 -7.49 -8.12
N ASP A 55 -3.19 -6.98 -8.18
CA ASP A 55 -3.96 -6.82 -9.42
C ASP A 55 -3.32 -5.78 -10.35
N LEU A 56 -2.82 -4.68 -9.79
CA LEU A 56 -2.10 -3.65 -10.55
C LEU A 56 -0.79 -4.19 -11.16
N LEU A 57 -0.02 -4.96 -10.38
CA LEU A 57 1.21 -5.61 -10.83
C LEU A 57 0.93 -6.71 -11.86
N ALA A 58 -0.17 -7.45 -11.71
CA ALA A 58 -0.62 -8.46 -12.67
C ALA A 58 -1.22 -7.84 -13.95
N SER A 59 -1.38 -6.51 -14.01
CA SER A 59 -2.07 -5.78 -15.10
C SER A 59 -3.53 -6.20 -15.27
N GLU A 60 -4.20 -6.56 -14.17
CA GLU A 60 -5.62 -6.93 -14.13
C GLU A 60 -6.52 -5.78 -13.70
N ALA A 61 -5.94 -4.74 -13.11
CA ALA A 61 -6.63 -3.54 -12.64
C ALA A 61 -5.82 -2.27 -12.96
N GLN A 62 -6.49 -1.11 -12.97
CA GLN A 62 -5.87 0.21 -13.08
C GLN A 62 -5.84 0.92 -11.72
N PHE A 63 -5.11 2.04 -11.63
CA PHE A 63 -5.04 2.84 -10.39
C PHE A 63 -6.42 3.23 -9.84
N SER A 64 -7.39 3.55 -10.72
CA SER A 64 -8.76 3.90 -10.32
C SER A 64 -9.51 2.78 -9.62
N ASP A 65 -9.10 1.53 -9.85
CA ASP A 65 -9.81 0.34 -9.36
C ASP A 65 -9.22 -0.18 -8.05
N VAL A 66 -7.98 0.21 -7.74
CA VAL A 66 -7.19 -0.34 -6.62
C VAL A 66 -7.01 0.66 -5.48
N ILE A 67 -7.38 1.93 -5.68
CA ILE A 67 -7.33 2.98 -4.66
C ILE A 67 -8.72 3.11 -4.05
N HIS A 68 -8.81 2.81 -2.75
CA HIS A 68 -10.05 2.82 -1.98
C HIS A 68 -9.99 3.86 -0.87
N ALA A 69 -11.14 4.34 -0.40
CA ALA A 69 -11.21 5.23 0.75
C ALA A 69 -11.19 4.43 2.06
N ASP A 70 -10.47 4.93 3.07
CA ASP A 70 -10.58 4.44 4.44
C ASP A 70 -11.99 4.72 5.01
N LEU A 71 -12.50 3.80 5.83
CA LEU A 71 -13.81 3.93 6.46
C LEU A 71 -13.88 5.03 7.53
N TYR A 72 -12.73 5.44 8.07
CA TYR A 72 -12.67 6.27 9.28
C TYR A 72 -11.84 7.56 9.11
N SER A 73 -11.34 7.85 7.92
CA SER A 73 -10.57 9.06 7.61
C SER A 73 -10.62 9.39 6.12
N ASP A 74 -10.04 10.53 5.71
CA ASP A 74 -9.86 10.89 4.30
C ASP A 74 -8.64 10.19 3.65
N CYS A 75 -7.99 9.26 4.36
CA CYS A 75 -6.86 8.48 3.85
C CYS A 75 -7.32 7.52 2.74
N HIS A 76 -6.47 7.34 1.74
CA HIS A 76 -6.66 6.31 0.73
C HIS A 76 -5.86 5.05 1.03
N VAL A 77 -6.32 3.92 0.51
CA VAL A 77 -5.74 2.59 0.76
C VAL A 77 -5.62 1.83 -0.56
N ILE A 78 -4.45 1.25 -0.81
CA ILE A 78 -4.26 0.18 -1.78
C ILE A 78 -4.02 -1.11 -0.98
N PRO A 79 -5.00 -2.03 -0.95
CA PRO A 79 -4.85 -3.32 -0.27
C PRO A 79 -3.93 -4.26 -1.06
N VAL A 80 -3.67 -5.42 -0.48
CA VAL A 80 -2.91 -6.52 -1.12
C VAL A 80 -3.47 -6.88 -2.50
N GLY A 81 -4.80 -6.94 -2.63
CA GLY A 81 -5.47 -7.31 -3.87
C GLY A 81 -5.90 -8.77 -3.94
N THR A 82 -6.46 -9.16 -5.09
CA THR A 82 -7.08 -10.47 -5.33
C THR A 82 -6.36 -11.33 -6.37
N ALA A 83 -5.45 -10.74 -7.14
CA ALA A 83 -4.69 -11.45 -8.16
C ALA A 83 -3.70 -12.43 -7.53
N ASP A 84 -3.33 -13.46 -8.31
CA ASP A 84 -2.33 -14.46 -7.91
C ASP A 84 -0.98 -13.79 -7.57
N PRO A 85 -0.50 -13.90 -6.31
CA PRO A 85 0.76 -13.29 -5.89
C PRO A 85 1.96 -13.73 -6.74
N ALA A 86 1.98 -14.99 -7.21
CA ALA A 86 3.06 -15.50 -8.05
C ALA A 86 3.06 -14.84 -9.43
N ARG A 87 1.90 -14.38 -9.93
CA ARG A 87 1.78 -13.61 -11.17
C ARG A 87 2.21 -12.16 -10.95
N ALA A 88 1.73 -11.54 -9.87
CA ALA A 88 2.11 -10.18 -9.50
C ALA A 88 3.64 -10.04 -9.33
N MET A 89 4.28 -11.00 -8.65
CA MET A 89 5.72 -10.97 -8.37
C MET A 89 6.58 -11.02 -9.63
N ARG A 90 6.11 -11.62 -10.73
CA ARG A 90 6.84 -11.59 -12.02
C ARG A 90 6.97 -10.19 -12.60
N ALA A 91 6.14 -9.26 -12.14
CA ALA A 91 6.13 -7.87 -12.57
C ALA A 91 6.57 -6.92 -11.47
N ALA A 92 7.26 -7.41 -10.42
CA ALA A 92 7.74 -6.61 -9.29
C ALA A 92 8.64 -5.44 -9.71
N ASP A 93 9.33 -5.54 -10.86
CA ASP A 93 10.14 -4.46 -11.44
C ASP A 93 9.32 -3.22 -11.82
N ARG A 94 7.98 -3.31 -11.83
CA ARG A 94 7.07 -2.16 -12.02
C ARG A 94 6.80 -1.38 -10.73
N LEU A 95 7.16 -1.93 -9.57
CA LEU A 95 6.90 -1.27 -8.30
C LEU A 95 7.54 0.13 -8.20
N PRO A 96 8.79 0.38 -8.68
CA PRO A 96 9.38 1.71 -8.65
C PRO A 96 8.54 2.77 -9.40
N ILE A 97 8.06 2.46 -10.62
CA ILE A 97 7.26 3.42 -11.40
C ILE A 97 5.86 3.63 -10.79
N ILE A 98 5.30 2.59 -10.15
CA ILE A 98 4.06 2.70 -9.37
C ILE A 98 4.28 3.65 -8.19
N MET A 99 5.34 3.44 -7.40
CA MET A 99 5.68 4.28 -6.25
C MET A 99 5.94 5.73 -6.65
N GLN A 100 6.62 5.97 -7.78
CA GLN A 100 6.83 7.32 -8.31
C GLN A 100 5.50 8.01 -8.65
N SER A 101 4.55 7.27 -9.23
CA SER A 101 3.21 7.80 -9.53
C SER A 101 2.45 8.15 -8.25
N LEU A 102 2.50 7.28 -7.23
CA LEU A 102 1.85 7.51 -5.95
C LEU A 102 2.45 8.71 -5.20
N THR A 103 3.77 8.80 -5.12
CA THR A 103 4.46 9.92 -4.45
C THR A 103 4.31 11.26 -5.18
N THR A 104 3.90 11.25 -6.45
CA THR A 104 3.48 12.46 -7.18
C THR A 104 2.06 12.89 -6.81
N ALA A 105 1.16 11.92 -6.59
CA ALA A 105 -0.26 12.17 -6.30
C ALA A 105 -0.55 12.44 -4.81
N TYR A 106 0.26 11.90 -3.91
CA TYR A 106 0.06 11.97 -2.46
C TYR A 106 1.22 12.68 -1.78
N ASP A 107 0.91 13.44 -0.73
CA ASP A 107 1.91 14.14 0.08
C ASP A 107 2.69 13.14 0.95
N LEU A 108 2.04 12.05 1.38
CA LEU A 108 2.66 10.93 2.09
C LEU A 108 2.14 9.58 1.54
N VAL A 109 3.07 8.67 1.25
CA VAL A 109 2.78 7.25 1.01
C VAL A 109 3.32 6.44 2.18
N VAL A 110 2.43 5.80 2.93
CA VAL A 110 2.74 4.87 4.02
C VAL A 110 2.81 3.47 3.41
N VAL A 111 3.95 2.80 3.50
CA VAL A 111 4.14 1.46 2.95
C VAL A 111 4.27 0.47 4.11
N GLU A 112 3.32 -0.44 4.20
CA GLU A 112 3.40 -1.59 5.10
C GLU A 112 3.97 -2.77 4.32
N CYS A 113 5.24 -3.09 4.58
CA CYS A 113 6.02 -3.99 3.72
C CYS A 113 5.86 -5.47 4.08
N GLY A 114 5.26 -5.79 5.23
CA GLY A 114 5.47 -7.12 5.81
C GLY A 114 6.93 -7.32 6.21
N PRO A 115 7.34 -8.56 6.55
CA PRO A 115 8.74 -8.88 6.77
C PRO A 115 9.53 -8.76 5.45
N ALA A 116 9.98 -7.55 5.15
CA ALA A 116 10.77 -7.22 3.98
C ALA A 116 12.25 -7.15 4.34
N ASP A 117 13.09 -7.74 3.50
CA ASP A 117 14.54 -7.55 3.60
C ASP A 117 14.93 -6.17 3.04
N ALA A 118 16.17 -5.74 3.35
CA ALA A 118 16.70 -4.45 2.88
C ALA A 118 16.67 -4.31 1.33
N GLN A 119 16.69 -5.44 0.61
CA GLN A 119 16.63 -5.46 -0.85
C GLN A 119 15.21 -5.17 -1.37
N GLY A 120 14.18 -5.69 -0.70
CA GLY A 120 12.79 -5.35 -0.95
C GLY A 120 12.49 -3.87 -0.68
N ILE A 121 13.10 -3.30 0.36
CA ILE A 121 12.99 -1.86 0.67
C ILE A 121 13.73 -1.01 -0.37
N GLY A 122 14.92 -1.41 -0.82
CA GLY A 122 15.66 -0.68 -1.86
C GLY A 122 14.86 -0.50 -3.16
N ARG A 123 14.09 -1.53 -3.56
CA ARG A 123 13.19 -1.45 -4.73
C ARG A 123 12.09 -0.40 -4.61
N LEU A 124 11.68 -0.01 -3.40
CA LEU A 124 10.68 1.03 -3.19
C LEU A 124 11.26 2.44 -3.39
N VAL A 125 12.56 2.61 -3.11
CA VAL A 125 13.23 3.91 -3.10
C VAL A 125 13.96 4.19 -4.43
N GLY A 126 14.20 3.16 -5.24
CA GLY A 126 14.78 3.31 -6.59
C GLY A 126 16.28 3.54 -6.62
N GLU A 127 17.01 3.03 -5.62
CA GLU A 127 18.49 2.99 -5.58
C GLU A 127 19.06 1.64 -6.04
#